data_AF-A0A016QKP6-F1
#
_entry.id   AF-A0A016QKP6-F1
#
_cell.length_a   1.000
_cell.length_b   1.000
_cell.length_c   1.000
_cell.angle_alpha   90.00
_cell.angle_beta   90.00
_cell.angle_gamma   90.00
#
_symmetry.space_group_name_H-M   'P 1'
#
loop_
_entity.id
_entity.type
_entity.pdbx_description
1 polymer ?
#
loop_
_entity_poly.entity_id
_entity_poly.type
_entity_poly.pdbx_seq_one_letter_code
_entity_poly.pdbx_strand_id
1 'polypeptide(L)'
;MLFGVHLDAWAHHRFALESFFTPWHGLLYSGFALLALLLALLLAAAAVRGGGLRPSAMPGGYGPSLVGAGLFALGGVGDLLWHTLFGIEVSLEALLSPPHLLLALGAGLMVTGPLRAALARGETRAPWTALASLALLLSLLTFFTTYANPLTEADGIMLGGELGQALGVAGVLVQAALLTGVVLFAVRRFTLPRLGLTLLVVLSSALMLLVHANYALLPALLVTGLLADGGYAWLRPSGRVSGPSTHSRPSFRPPCSCLCSPPSPSPASWSGA
;
A
#
# COMPACT_ATOMS: atom_id res chain seq x y z
N MET A 1 12.71 -4.76 -2.22
CA MET A 1 12.37 -4.49 -0.80
C MET A 1 11.56 -5.65 -0.23
N LEU A 2 10.27 -5.82 -0.55
CA LEU A 2 9.47 -6.89 0.09
C LEU A 2 9.97 -8.31 -0.22
N PHE A 3 10.45 -8.58 -1.43
CA PHE A 3 11.10 -9.87 -1.70
C PHE A 3 12.34 -10.10 -0.82
N GLY A 4 13.12 -9.04 -0.58
CA GLY A 4 14.31 -9.10 0.28
C GLY A 4 13.99 -9.45 1.73
N VAL A 5 12.98 -8.80 2.34
CA VAL A 5 12.59 -9.11 3.74
C VAL A 5 12.04 -10.54 3.90
N HIS A 6 11.32 -11.08 2.91
CA HIS A 6 10.86 -12.47 2.98
C HIS A 6 12.03 -13.45 2.82
N LEU A 7 13.01 -13.12 2.00
CA LEU A 7 14.21 -13.94 1.85
C LEU A 7 15.12 -13.85 3.10
N ASP A 8 15.13 -12.71 3.78
CA ASP A 8 15.81 -12.51 5.05
C ASP A 8 15.16 -13.33 6.18
N ALA A 9 13.84 -13.31 6.31
CA ALA A 9 13.11 -14.18 7.23
C ALA A 9 13.33 -15.68 6.92
N TRP A 10 13.35 -16.06 5.64
CA TRP A 10 13.74 -17.41 5.25
C TRP A 10 15.14 -17.77 5.75
N ALA A 11 16.10 -16.85 5.65
CA ALA A 11 17.48 -17.09 6.10
C ALA A 11 17.56 -17.26 7.62
N HIS A 12 16.81 -16.47 8.39
CA HIS A 12 16.70 -16.61 9.85
C HIS A 12 16.14 -17.98 10.28
N HIS A 13 15.30 -18.63 9.47
CA HIS A 13 14.84 -19.99 9.73
C HIS A 13 15.86 -21.08 9.37
N ARG A 14 16.94 -20.75 8.65
CA ARG A 14 17.92 -21.72 8.10
C ARG A 14 19.30 -21.60 8.69
N PHE A 15 19.68 -20.40 9.13
CA PHE A 15 21.02 -20.07 9.57
C PHE A 15 20.97 -19.33 10.91
N ALA A 16 21.95 -19.62 11.77
CA ALA A 16 22.24 -18.76 12.92
C ALA A 16 23.00 -17.54 12.40
N LEU A 17 22.29 -16.44 12.16
CA LEU A 17 22.87 -15.19 11.68
C LEU A 17 23.47 -14.41 12.87
N GLU A 18 24.76 -14.15 12.81
CA GLU A 18 25.51 -13.46 13.88
C GLU A 18 25.83 -11.99 13.57
N SER A 19 25.40 -11.50 12.40
CA SER A 19 25.68 -10.14 11.93
C SER A 19 24.48 -9.55 11.22
N PHE A 20 24.30 -8.24 11.38
CA PHE A 20 23.32 -7.45 10.64
C PHE A 20 23.59 -7.43 9.12
N PHE A 21 24.86 -7.41 8.74
CA PHE A 21 25.26 -7.27 7.33
C PHE A 21 25.21 -8.63 6.62
N THR A 22 24.00 -9.02 6.21
CA THR A 22 23.77 -10.25 5.45
C THR A 22 23.47 -9.94 3.98
N PRO A 23 23.68 -10.90 3.05
CA PRO A 23 23.26 -10.72 1.65
C PRO A 23 21.75 -10.42 1.51
N TRP A 24 20.93 -10.96 2.41
CA TRP A 24 19.48 -10.80 2.42
C TRP A 24 19.04 -9.40 2.87
N HIS A 25 19.65 -8.86 3.93
CA HIS A 25 19.56 -7.44 4.27
C HIS A 25 20.03 -6.56 3.12
N GLY A 26 21.14 -6.92 2.44
CA GLY A 26 21.61 -6.25 1.24
C GLY A 26 20.54 -6.17 0.14
N LEU A 27 19.78 -7.25 -0.09
CA LEU A 27 18.68 -7.27 -1.06
C LEU A 27 17.47 -6.45 -0.61
N LEU A 28 17.15 -6.45 0.69
CA LEU A 28 16.11 -5.60 1.27
C LEU A 28 16.44 -4.12 1.06
N TYR A 29 17.62 -3.69 1.51
CA TYR A 29 18.05 -2.29 1.50
C TYR A 29 18.38 -1.78 0.10
N SER A 30 18.90 -2.60 -0.81
CA SER A 30 19.05 -2.20 -2.22
C SER A 30 17.70 -1.91 -2.88
N GLY A 31 16.70 -2.75 -2.62
CA GLY A 31 15.34 -2.51 -3.12
C GLY A 31 14.69 -1.27 -2.48
N PHE A 32 14.99 -0.98 -1.22
CA PHE A 32 14.59 0.28 -0.59
C PHE A 32 15.30 1.48 -1.24
N ALA A 33 16.62 1.42 -1.42
CA ALA A 33 17.42 2.49 -2.00
C ALA A 33 16.96 2.88 -3.40
N LEU A 34 16.62 1.90 -4.26
CA LEU A 34 16.06 2.15 -5.59
C LEU A 34 14.71 2.88 -5.53
N LEU A 35 13.83 2.47 -4.62
CA LEU A 35 12.52 3.13 -4.45
C LEU A 35 12.66 4.53 -3.86
N ALA A 36 13.51 4.70 -2.86
CA ALA A 36 13.81 5.99 -2.25
C ALA A 36 14.42 6.95 -3.28
N LEU A 37 15.35 6.48 -4.11
CA LEU A 37 15.93 7.24 -5.22
C LEU A 37 14.85 7.67 -6.22
N LEU A 38 13.96 6.76 -6.63
CA LEU A 38 12.85 7.12 -7.51
C LEU A 38 11.96 8.21 -6.89
N LEU A 39 11.60 8.10 -5.62
CA LEU A 39 10.79 9.10 -4.93
C LEU A 39 11.51 10.45 -4.81
N ALA A 40 12.82 10.43 -4.55
CA ALA A 40 13.65 11.62 -4.49
C ALA A 40 13.77 12.31 -5.87
N LEU A 41 13.94 11.54 -6.95
CA LEU A 41 13.95 12.06 -8.31
C LEU A 41 12.61 12.68 -8.70
N LEU A 42 11.49 12.06 -8.30
CA LEU A 42 10.15 12.63 -8.51
C LEU A 42 9.96 13.94 -7.74
N LEU A 43 10.45 14.01 -6.49
CA LEU A 43 10.41 15.23 -5.69
C LEU A 43 11.29 16.34 -6.29
N ALA A 44 12.50 16.01 -6.72
CA ALA A 44 13.40 16.96 -7.38
C ALA A 44 12.79 17.50 -8.67
N ALA A 45 12.20 16.63 -9.49
CA ALA A 45 11.50 17.04 -10.70
C ALA A 45 10.29 17.95 -10.40
N ALA A 46 9.56 17.71 -9.31
CA ALA A 46 8.49 18.60 -8.87
C ALA A 46 9.04 19.96 -8.37
N ALA A 47 10.17 19.97 -7.68
CA ALA A 47 10.82 21.18 -7.19
C ALA A 47 11.30 22.08 -8.33
N VAL A 48 11.90 21.52 -9.39
CA VAL A 48 12.32 22.26 -10.60
C VAL A 48 11.14 22.93 -11.31
N ARG A 49 9.93 22.37 -11.18
CA ARG A 49 8.67 22.96 -11.71
C ARG A 49 7.98 23.93 -10.74
N GLY A 50 8.65 24.36 -9.66
CA GLY A 50 8.12 25.31 -8.68
C GLY A 50 7.27 24.69 -7.56
N GLY A 51 7.22 23.36 -7.44
CA GLY A 51 6.44 22.68 -6.39
C GLY A 51 7.06 22.70 -4.99
N GLY A 52 8.38 22.95 -4.90
CA GLY A 52 9.19 22.88 -3.69
C GLY A 52 9.50 21.45 -3.22
N LEU A 53 10.29 21.31 -2.15
CA LEU A 53 10.70 20.04 -1.55
C LEU A 53 9.74 19.61 -0.43
N ARG A 54 8.49 19.32 -0.78
CA ARG A 54 7.44 18.95 0.19
C ARG A 54 6.64 17.73 -0.28
N PRO A 55 6.13 16.87 0.61
CA PRO A 55 5.32 15.71 0.22
C PRO A 55 4.08 16.06 -0.61
N SER A 56 3.50 17.25 -0.45
CA SER A 56 2.37 17.73 -1.25
C SER A 56 2.72 18.08 -2.70
N ALA A 57 4.01 18.21 -3.03
CA ALA A 57 4.48 18.42 -4.41
C ALA A 57 4.60 17.10 -5.19
N MET A 58 4.52 15.96 -4.52
CA MET A 58 4.60 14.64 -5.16
C MET A 58 3.39 14.41 -6.08
N PRO A 59 3.52 13.55 -7.11
CA PRO A 59 2.37 13.06 -7.86
C PRO A 59 1.30 12.49 -6.93
N GLY A 60 0.03 12.69 -7.28
CA GLY A 60 -1.11 12.32 -6.44
C GLY A 60 -1.00 10.89 -5.90
N GLY A 61 -1.11 10.74 -4.58
CA GLY A 61 -1.01 9.45 -3.87
C GLY A 61 0.39 9.06 -3.39
N TYR A 62 1.47 9.69 -3.87
CA TYR A 62 2.85 9.36 -3.50
C TYR A 62 3.43 10.19 -2.35
N GLY A 63 2.76 11.27 -1.93
CA GLY A 63 3.17 12.06 -0.75
C GLY A 63 3.42 11.19 0.50
N PRO A 64 2.49 10.30 0.89
CA PRO A 64 2.73 9.38 2.00
C PRO A 64 3.83 8.35 1.72
N SER A 65 4.09 7.96 0.46
CA SER A 65 5.22 7.09 0.13
C SER A 65 6.56 7.77 0.41
N LEU A 66 6.67 9.08 0.17
CA LEU A 66 7.86 9.86 0.52
C LEU A 66 8.08 9.91 2.04
N VAL A 67 7.00 10.11 2.81
CA VAL A 67 7.06 10.03 4.28
C VAL A 67 7.48 8.61 4.72
N GLY A 68 6.89 7.58 4.10
CA GLY A 68 7.24 6.19 4.35
C GLY A 68 8.70 5.88 4.09
N ALA A 69 9.30 6.46 3.04
CA ALA A 69 10.73 6.30 2.76
C ALA A 69 11.61 6.91 3.87
N GLY A 70 11.22 8.08 4.41
CA GLY A 70 11.88 8.68 5.57
C GLY A 70 11.77 7.82 6.82
N LEU A 71 10.56 7.33 7.14
CA LEU A 71 10.34 6.44 8.28
C LEU A 71 11.11 5.12 8.13
N PHE A 72 11.17 4.55 6.94
CA PHE A 72 11.93 3.33 6.68
C PHE A 72 13.45 3.56 6.81
N ALA A 73 13.97 4.70 6.35
CA ALA A 73 15.38 5.04 6.56
C ALA A 73 15.71 5.16 8.07
N LEU A 74 14.87 5.87 8.82
CA LEU A 74 15.01 5.98 10.28
C LEU A 74 14.89 4.63 10.98
N GLY A 75 13.91 3.82 10.57
CA GLY A 75 13.73 2.45 11.04
C GLY A 75 14.96 1.60 10.78
N GLY A 76 15.57 1.68 9.59
CA GLY A 76 16.75 0.89 9.25
C GLY A 76 18.01 1.30 10.01
N VAL A 77 18.20 2.59 10.29
CA VAL A 77 19.25 3.04 11.20
C VAL A 77 18.97 2.56 12.62
N GLY A 78 17.73 2.68 13.07
CA GLY A 78 17.29 2.18 14.37
C GLY A 78 17.50 0.67 14.51
N ASP A 79 17.27 -0.08 13.45
CA ASP A 79 17.42 -1.53 13.39
C ASP A 79 18.89 -1.96 13.49
N LEU A 80 19.78 -1.32 12.73
CA LEU A 80 21.22 -1.50 12.88
C LEU A 80 21.70 -1.21 14.31
N LEU A 81 21.26 -0.09 14.89
CA LEU A 81 21.62 0.28 16.26
C LEU A 81 21.05 -0.72 17.27
N TRP A 82 19.81 -1.15 17.08
CA TRP A 82 19.14 -2.12 17.93
C TRP A 82 19.93 -3.43 17.97
N HIS A 83 20.29 -3.95 16.81
CA HIS A 83 21.11 -5.16 16.69
C HIS A 83 22.52 -5.01 17.26
N THR A 84 23.08 -3.80 17.25
CA THR A 84 24.39 -3.53 17.87
C THR A 84 24.31 -3.48 19.40
N LEU A 85 23.20 -2.98 19.96
CA LEU A 85 23.03 -2.78 21.39
C LEU A 85 22.47 -4.00 22.12
N PHE A 86 21.50 -4.69 21.52
CA PHE A 86 20.75 -5.79 22.13
C PHE A 86 21.07 -7.15 21.50
N GLY A 87 21.87 -7.17 20.43
CA GLY A 87 22.21 -8.38 19.67
C GLY A 87 21.18 -8.74 18.60
N ILE A 88 21.40 -9.86 17.93
CA ILE A 88 20.42 -10.42 16.98
C ILE A 88 19.40 -11.22 17.77
N GLU A 89 18.22 -10.63 17.99
CA GLU A 89 17.10 -11.30 18.65
C GLU A 89 16.61 -12.51 17.86
N VAL A 90 16.12 -13.53 18.56
CA VAL A 90 15.55 -14.75 17.97
C VAL A 90 14.06 -14.77 18.29
N SER A 91 13.22 -15.24 17.36
CA SER A 91 11.77 -15.45 17.53
C SER A 91 10.92 -14.17 17.44
N LEU A 92 9.83 -14.08 18.22
CA LEU A 92 8.80 -13.04 18.11
C LEU A 92 9.29 -11.64 18.44
N GLU A 93 10.26 -11.54 19.35
CA GLU A 93 10.84 -10.27 19.80
C GLU A 93 11.47 -9.52 18.62
N ALA A 94 12.20 -10.24 17.77
CA ALA A 94 12.81 -9.69 16.56
C ALA A 94 11.75 -9.02 15.66
N LEU A 95 10.61 -9.68 15.44
CA LEU A 95 9.55 -9.17 14.56
C LEU A 95 8.80 -7.96 15.16
N LEU A 96 8.68 -7.90 16.49
CA LEU A 96 7.85 -6.91 17.20
C LEU A 96 8.67 -5.76 17.81
N SER A 97 9.99 -5.75 17.61
CA SER A 97 10.84 -4.68 18.12
C SER A 97 10.46 -3.32 17.52
N PRO A 98 10.68 -2.21 18.26
CA PRO A 98 10.29 -0.87 17.79
C PRO A 98 10.83 -0.49 16.40
N PRO A 99 12.10 -0.81 16.02
CA PRO A 99 12.59 -0.54 14.67
C PRO A 99 11.84 -1.30 13.59
N HIS A 100 11.51 -2.58 13.82
CA HIS A 100 10.77 -3.41 12.86
C HIS A 100 9.35 -2.90 12.62
N LEU A 101 8.66 -2.43 13.65
CA LEU A 101 7.34 -1.81 13.50
C LEU A 101 7.41 -0.49 12.72
N LEU A 102 8.47 0.30 12.92
CA LEU A 102 8.70 1.53 12.15
C LEU A 102 9.03 1.23 10.68
N LEU A 103 9.85 0.20 10.43
CA LEU A 103 10.12 -0.33 9.09
C LEU A 103 8.84 -0.83 8.42
N ALA A 104 7.98 -1.56 9.13
CA ALA A 104 6.69 -2.03 8.64
C ALA A 104 5.78 -0.87 8.23
N LEU A 105 5.67 0.15 9.08
CA LEU A 105 4.89 1.35 8.79
C LEU A 105 5.42 2.09 7.55
N GLY A 106 6.75 2.30 7.49
CA GLY A 106 7.39 2.94 6.34
C GLY A 106 7.20 2.16 5.04
N ALA A 107 7.37 0.84 5.10
CA ALA A 107 7.14 -0.08 3.99
C ALA A 107 5.68 -0.04 3.53
N GLY A 108 4.73 -0.12 4.46
CA GLY A 108 3.29 -0.05 4.21
C GLY A 108 2.91 1.21 3.46
N LEU A 109 3.40 2.37 3.91
CA LEU A 109 3.18 3.66 3.23
C LEU A 109 3.80 3.68 1.82
N MET A 110 5.00 3.14 1.65
CA MET A 110 5.65 3.07 0.34
C MET A 110 4.89 2.18 -0.65
N VAL A 111 4.62 0.91 -0.27
CA VAL A 111 4.01 -0.09 -1.16
C VAL A 111 2.58 0.26 -1.55
N THR A 112 1.87 1.03 -0.73
CA THR A 112 0.49 1.50 -1.02
C THR A 112 0.43 2.74 -1.92
N GLY A 113 1.56 3.26 -2.40
CA GLY A 113 1.65 4.40 -3.32
C GLY A 113 0.81 4.24 -4.60
N PRO A 114 1.00 3.16 -5.39
CA PRO A 114 0.22 2.93 -6.60
C PRO A 114 -1.29 2.81 -6.35
N LEU A 115 -1.69 2.17 -5.23
CA LEU A 115 -3.09 2.10 -4.82
C LEU A 115 -3.67 3.49 -4.56
N ARG A 116 -3.01 4.31 -3.74
CA ARG A 116 -3.46 5.69 -3.46
C ARG A 116 -3.49 6.54 -4.72
N ALA A 117 -2.54 6.33 -5.63
CA ALA A 117 -2.49 7.06 -6.90
C ALA A 117 -3.68 6.70 -7.82
N ALA A 118 -4.06 5.42 -7.89
CA ALA A 118 -5.24 4.97 -8.64
C ALA A 118 -6.54 5.55 -8.05
N LEU A 119 -6.66 5.55 -6.71
CA LEU A 119 -7.79 6.17 -6.01
C LEU A 119 -7.86 7.68 -6.26
N ALA A 120 -6.72 8.38 -6.22
CA ALA A 120 -6.65 9.82 -6.47
C ALA A 120 -7.04 10.19 -7.90
N ARG A 121 -6.79 9.32 -8.88
CA ARG A 121 -7.22 9.48 -10.28
C ARG A 121 -8.68 9.11 -10.52
N GLY A 122 -9.39 8.60 -9.51
CA GLY A 122 -10.77 8.15 -9.66
C GLY A 122 -10.92 6.95 -10.58
N GLU A 123 -9.90 6.09 -10.67
CA GLU A 123 -9.96 4.90 -11.52
C GLU A 123 -11.06 3.96 -11.06
N THR A 124 -11.88 3.50 -12.01
CA THR A 124 -13.04 2.64 -11.72
C THR A 124 -12.73 1.16 -11.97
N ARG A 125 -11.79 0.86 -12.87
CA ARG A 125 -11.19 -0.46 -13.03
C ARG A 125 -9.88 -0.49 -12.26
N ALA A 126 -9.61 -1.57 -11.53
CA ALA A 126 -8.36 -1.69 -10.79
C ALA A 126 -7.18 -1.82 -11.79
N PRO A 127 -6.21 -0.91 -11.77
CA PRO A 127 -4.98 -1.11 -12.52
C PRO A 127 -4.17 -2.22 -11.86
N TRP A 128 -3.41 -2.98 -12.65
CA TRP A 128 -2.55 -4.05 -12.13
C TRP A 128 -1.57 -3.58 -11.04
N THR A 129 -1.11 -2.33 -11.13
CA THR A 129 -0.23 -1.73 -10.12
C THR A 129 -0.93 -1.51 -8.78
N ALA A 130 -2.21 -1.17 -8.74
CA ALA A 130 -2.98 -1.08 -7.49
C ALA A 130 -3.27 -2.46 -6.89
N LEU A 131 -3.51 -3.47 -7.72
CA LEU A 131 -3.67 -4.85 -7.25
C LEU A 131 -2.38 -5.43 -6.69
N ALA A 132 -1.25 -5.24 -7.38
CA ALA A 132 0.05 -5.61 -6.87
C ALA A 132 0.37 -4.87 -5.56
N SER A 133 0.02 -3.58 -5.47
CA SER A 133 0.15 -2.79 -4.25
C SER A 133 -0.67 -3.35 -3.08
N LEU A 134 -1.93 -3.77 -3.31
CA LEU A 134 -2.76 -4.45 -2.31
C LEU A 134 -2.21 -5.82 -1.92
N ALA A 135 -1.71 -6.59 -2.89
CA ALA A 135 -1.11 -7.90 -2.64
C ALA A 135 0.17 -7.79 -1.79
N LEU A 136 1.02 -6.80 -2.08
CA LEU A 136 2.22 -6.51 -1.29
C LEU A 136 1.88 -5.99 0.11
N LEU A 137 0.83 -5.16 0.24
CA LEU A 137 0.32 -4.77 1.56
C LEU A 137 -0.17 -5.98 2.34
N LEU A 138 -0.95 -6.88 1.71
CA LEU A 138 -1.43 -8.09 2.36
C LEU A 138 -0.26 -8.97 2.79
N SER A 139 0.72 -9.19 1.93
CA SER A 139 1.97 -9.90 2.26
C SER A 139 2.68 -9.30 3.47
N LEU A 140 2.80 -7.98 3.54
CA LEU A 140 3.41 -7.29 4.69
C LEU A 140 2.60 -7.54 5.99
N LEU A 141 1.27 -7.45 5.92
CA LEU A 141 0.39 -7.69 7.06
C LEU A 141 0.46 -9.15 7.54
N THR A 142 0.45 -10.11 6.60
CA THR A 142 0.57 -11.54 6.92
C THR A 142 1.96 -11.88 7.46
N PHE A 143 3.00 -11.20 7.00
CA PHE A 143 4.36 -11.35 7.51
C PHE A 143 4.45 -10.92 8.98
N PHE A 144 3.97 -9.71 9.31
CA PHE A 144 3.95 -9.19 10.68
C PHE A 144 2.93 -9.87 11.60
N THR A 145 2.10 -10.77 11.08
CA THR A 145 1.14 -11.58 11.85
C THR A 145 1.40 -13.07 11.69
N THR A 146 2.60 -13.47 11.24
CA THR A 146 2.92 -14.88 10.99
C THR A 146 2.83 -15.75 12.26
N TYR A 147 3.05 -15.16 13.44
CA TYR A 147 2.85 -15.83 14.73
C TYR A 147 1.40 -16.20 15.04
N ALA A 148 0.45 -15.58 14.32
CA ALA A 148 -0.96 -15.89 14.35
C ALA A 148 -1.38 -16.60 13.05
N ASN A 149 -0.48 -17.38 12.44
CA ASN A 149 -0.78 -18.16 11.26
C ASN A 149 -0.90 -19.66 11.61
N PRO A 150 -2.09 -20.25 11.47
CA PRO A 150 -2.33 -21.64 11.85
C PRO A 150 -1.60 -22.65 10.96
N LEU A 151 -1.18 -22.25 9.75
CA LEU A 151 -0.43 -23.12 8.84
C LEU A 151 1.04 -23.22 9.21
N THR A 152 1.57 -22.24 9.93
CA THR A 152 2.98 -22.20 10.35
C THR A 152 3.13 -22.76 11.76
N GLU A 153 2.14 -22.51 12.63
CA GLU A 153 2.12 -22.95 14.03
C GLU A 153 1.35 -24.27 14.26
N ALA A 154 1.16 -25.08 13.21
CA ALA A 154 0.32 -26.28 13.25
C ALA A 154 0.71 -27.25 14.38
N ASP A 155 2.00 -27.48 14.60
CA ASP A 155 2.48 -28.37 15.66
C ASP A 155 2.20 -27.81 17.05
N GLY A 156 2.39 -26.50 17.26
CA GLY A 156 2.08 -25.82 18.52
C GLY A 156 0.58 -25.83 18.84
N ILE A 157 -0.26 -25.73 17.82
CA ILE A 157 -1.72 -25.83 17.94
C ILE A 157 -2.15 -27.24 18.34
N MET A 158 -1.58 -28.27 17.71
CA MET A 158 -1.96 -29.67 17.94
C MET A 158 -1.45 -30.20 19.28
N LEU A 159 -0.26 -29.77 19.70
CA LEU A 159 0.35 -30.16 20.97
C LEU A 159 -0.12 -29.32 22.15
N GLY A 160 -0.68 -28.13 21.89
CA GLY A 160 -1.09 -27.16 22.91
C GLY A 160 -2.45 -27.39 23.59
N GLY A 161 -3.12 -28.52 23.31
CA GLY A 161 -4.43 -28.83 23.89
C GLY A 161 -5.50 -27.77 23.57
N GLU A 162 -6.39 -27.47 24.52
CA GLU A 162 -7.47 -26.48 24.33
C GLU A 162 -6.94 -25.07 24.01
N LEU A 163 -5.84 -24.66 24.65
CA LEU A 163 -5.23 -23.35 24.40
C LEU A 163 -4.63 -23.28 22.99
N GLY A 164 -3.92 -24.33 22.56
CA GLY A 164 -3.40 -24.44 21.19
C GLY A 164 -4.51 -24.36 20.15
N GLN A 165 -5.62 -25.08 20.37
CA GLN A 165 -6.80 -25.00 19.51
C GLN A 165 -7.42 -23.60 19.48
N ALA A 166 -7.60 -22.96 20.63
CA ALA A 166 -8.14 -21.60 20.71
C ALA A 166 -7.27 -20.58 19.97
N LEU A 167 -5.94 -20.66 20.12
CA LEU A 167 -4.98 -19.83 19.39
C LEU A 167 -4.98 -20.13 17.89
N GLY A 168 -5.14 -21.40 17.50
CA GLY A 168 -5.29 -21.80 16.11
C GLY A 168 -6.54 -21.20 15.45
N VAL A 169 -7.68 -21.28 16.13
CA VAL A 169 -8.93 -20.64 15.68
C VAL A 169 -8.76 -19.12 15.58
N ALA A 170 -8.17 -18.48 16.59
CA ALA A 170 -7.89 -17.04 16.56
C ALA A 170 -7.00 -16.67 15.37
N GLY A 171 -5.95 -17.46 15.09
CA GLY A 171 -5.09 -17.29 13.93
C GLY A 171 -5.84 -17.40 12.61
N VAL A 172 -6.67 -18.43 12.43
CA VAL A 172 -7.54 -18.56 11.23
C VAL A 172 -8.39 -17.31 11.06
N LEU A 173 -9.01 -16.81 12.13
CA LEU A 173 -9.87 -15.62 12.08
C LEU A 173 -9.10 -14.35 11.73
N VAL A 174 -7.89 -14.16 12.26
CA VAL A 174 -7.02 -13.03 11.93
C VAL A 174 -6.62 -13.07 10.46
N GLN A 175 -6.12 -14.20 9.97
CA GLN A 175 -5.70 -14.35 8.57
C GLN A 175 -6.89 -14.19 7.60
N ALA A 176 -8.04 -14.75 7.94
CA ALA A 176 -9.28 -14.57 7.18
C ALA A 176 -9.72 -13.09 7.15
N ALA A 177 -9.70 -12.40 8.30
CA ALA A 177 -10.07 -10.99 8.38
C ALA A 177 -9.14 -10.10 7.55
N LEU A 178 -7.83 -10.36 7.55
CA LEU A 178 -6.87 -9.62 6.72
C LEU A 178 -7.15 -9.83 5.22
N LEU A 179 -7.25 -11.09 4.78
CA LEU A 179 -7.53 -11.42 3.39
C LEU A 179 -8.87 -10.85 2.94
N THR A 180 -9.94 -11.14 3.67
CA THR A 180 -11.30 -10.67 3.35
C THR A 180 -11.36 -9.14 3.40
N GLY A 181 -10.74 -8.49 4.38
CA GLY A 181 -10.71 -7.03 4.49
C GLY A 181 -10.07 -6.38 3.26
N VAL A 182 -8.93 -6.90 2.80
CA VAL A 182 -8.24 -6.42 1.59
C VAL A 182 -9.08 -6.68 0.33
N VAL A 183 -9.67 -7.88 0.20
CA VAL A 183 -10.54 -8.24 -0.94
C VAL A 183 -11.78 -7.36 -0.99
N LEU A 184 -12.48 -7.19 0.13
CA LEU A 184 -13.66 -6.33 0.22
C LEU A 184 -13.32 -4.87 -0.07
N PHE A 185 -12.16 -4.39 0.40
CA PHE A 185 -11.68 -3.06 0.03
C PHE A 185 -11.47 -2.94 -1.48
N ALA A 186 -10.82 -3.92 -2.12
CA ALA A 186 -10.58 -3.92 -3.56
C ALA A 186 -11.90 -3.90 -4.36
N VAL A 187 -12.82 -4.82 -4.04
CA VAL A 187 -14.13 -4.95 -4.69
C VAL A 187 -15.02 -3.71 -4.47
N ARG A 188 -14.93 -3.08 -3.30
CA ARG A 188 -15.69 -1.85 -3.00
C ARG A 188 -15.19 -0.65 -3.79
N ARG A 189 -13.88 -0.57 -4.04
CA ARG A 189 -13.25 0.60 -4.68
C ARG A 189 -13.14 0.47 -6.18
N PHE A 190 -13.04 -0.75 -6.71
CA PHE A 190 -12.77 -1.00 -8.11
C PHE A 190 -13.58 -2.16 -8.66
N THR A 191 -13.81 -2.11 -9.98
CA THR A 191 -14.12 -3.30 -10.77
C THR A 191 -12.81 -4.03 -11.06
N LEU A 192 -12.71 -5.28 -10.60
CA LEU A 192 -11.49 -6.06 -10.74
C LEU A 192 -11.35 -6.63 -12.17
N PRO A 193 -10.14 -6.63 -12.77
CA PRO A 193 -9.86 -7.37 -13.99
C PRO A 193 -9.96 -8.88 -13.74
N ARG A 194 -10.08 -9.66 -14.81
CA ARG A 194 -10.01 -11.13 -14.73
C ARG A 194 -8.69 -11.53 -14.09
N LEU A 195 -8.73 -12.47 -13.14
CA LEU A 195 -7.56 -12.94 -12.39
C LEU A 195 -7.01 -11.91 -11.38
N GLY A 196 -7.78 -10.86 -11.06
CA GLY A 196 -7.37 -9.84 -10.10
C GLY A 196 -7.26 -10.38 -8.68
N LEU A 197 -8.18 -11.25 -8.27
CA LEU A 197 -8.14 -11.90 -6.94
C LEU A 197 -7.09 -13.01 -6.89
N THR A 198 -6.91 -13.74 -7.99
CA THR A 198 -5.84 -14.72 -8.16
C THR A 198 -4.49 -14.06 -7.97
N LEU A 199 -4.22 -12.93 -8.64
CA LEU A 199 -2.97 -12.18 -8.42
C LEU A 199 -2.79 -11.81 -6.95
N LEU A 200 -3.85 -11.30 -6.31
CA LEU A 200 -3.79 -10.86 -4.92
C LEU A 200 -3.43 -11.99 -3.96
N VAL A 201 -4.14 -13.12 -4.06
CA VAL A 201 -3.91 -14.30 -3.22
C VAL A 201 -2.55 -14.93 -3.51
N VAL A 202 -2.23 -15.15 -4.78
CA VAL A 202 -1.02 -15.86 -5.18
C VAL A 202 0.23 -15.04 -4.88
N LEU A 203 0.25 -13.75 -5.23
CA LEU A 203 1.44 -12.91 -4.98
C LEU A 203 1.69 -12.74 -3.48
N SER A 204 0.64 -12.49 -2.69
CA SER A 204 0.80 -12.32 -1.24
C SER A 204 1.26 -13.62 -0.56
N SER A 205 0.65 -14.74 -0.94
CA SER A 205 0.95 -16.04 -0.34
C SER A 205 2.27 -16.64 -0.83
N ALA A 206 2.65 -16.42 -2.09
CA ALA A 206 3.94 -16.91 -2.63
C ALA A 206 5.14 -16.31 -1.88
N LEU A 207 5.05 -15.04 -1.48
CA LEU A 207 6.07 -14.41 -0.63
C LEU A 207 6.15 -15.09 0.75
N MET A 208 5.01 -15.44 1.36
CA MET A 208 5.00 -16.19 2.63
C MET A 208 5.47 -17.64 2.47
N LEU A 209 5.22 -18.27 1.32
CA LEU A 209 5.76 -19.60 1.01
C LEU A 209 7.28 -19.59 0.88
N LEU A 210 7.87 -18.49 0.40
CA LEU A 210 9.33 -18.35 0.35
C LEU A 210 9.93 -18.46 1.76
N VAL A 211 9.30 -17.86 2.76
CA VAL A 211 9.75 -17.89 4.17
C VAL A 211 9.76 -19.31 4.73
N HIS A 212 8.70 -20.07 4.48
CA HIS A 212 8.50 -21.40 5.08
C HIS A 212 8.99 -22.56 4.19
N ALA A 213 9.31 -22.28 2.91
CA ALA A 213 9.72 -23.24 1.88
C ALA A 213 8.75 -24.42 1.67
N ASN A 214 7.46 -24.27 2.00
CA ASN A 214 6.45 -25.30 1.81
C ASN A 214 5.76 -25.18 0.43
N TYR A 215 6.50 -25.47 -0.64
CA TYR A 215 6.03 -25.29 -2.02
C TYR A 215 4.89 -26.23 -2.43
N ALA A 216 4.59 -27.27 -1.65
CA ALA A 216 3.47 -28.17 -1.89
C ALA A 216 2.10 -27.45 -1.84
N LEU A 217 2.03 -26.28 -1.20
CA LEU A 217 0.81 -25.46 -1.12
C LEU A 217 0.56 -24.61 -2.37
N LEU A 218 1.52 -24.49 -3.31
CA LEU A 218 1.36 -23.66 -4.52
C LEU A 218 0.10 -24.02 -5.34
N PRO A 219 -0.21 -25.30 -5.62
CA PRO A 219 -1.43 -25.65 -6.35
C PRO A 219 -2.70 -25.22 -5.59
N ALA A 220 -2.73 -25.39 -4.26
CA ALA A 220 -3.87 -25.00 -3.44
C ALA A 220 -4.09 -23.48 -3.47
N LEU A 221 -3.03 -22.68 -3.46
CA LEU A 221 -3.12 -21.22 -3.58
C LEU A 221 -3.65 -20.78 -4.95
N LEU A 222 -3.17 -21.42 -6.03
CA LEU A 222 -3.67 -21.14 -7.38
C LEU A 222 -5.15 -21.48 -7.51
N VAL A 223 -5.57 -22.65 -7.04
CA VAL A 223 -6.98 -23.06 -7.03
C VAL A 223 -7.81 -22.08 -6.21
N THR A 224 -7.33 -21.68 -5.03
CA THR A 224 -8.03 -20.71 -4.16
C THR A 224 -8.23 -19.37 -4.87
N GLY A 225 -7.19 -18.86 -5.53
CA GLY A 225 -7.27 -17.63 -6.34
C GLY A 225 -8.29 -17.73 -7.47
N LEU A 226 -8.25 -18.82 -8.24
CA LEU A 226 -9.17 -19.06 -9.36
C LEU A 226 -10.62 -19.20 -8.89
N LEU A 227 -10.84 -19.89 -7.76
CA LEU A 227 -12.16 -19.99 -7.13
C LEU A 227 -12.64 -18.61 -6.65
N ALA A 228 -11.76 -17.77 -6.12
CA ALA A 228 -12.11 -16.41 -5.72
C ALA A 228 -12.53 -15.55 -6.91
N ASP A 229 -11.81 -15.60 -8.04
CA ASP A 229 -12.21 -14.92 -9.27
C ASP A 229 -13.53 -15.47 -9.84
N GLY A 230 -13.72 -16.80 -9.81
CA GLY A 230 -14.97 -17.44 -10.22
C GLY A 230 -16.15 -16.99 -9.36
N GLY A 231 -15.97 -16.96 -8.04
CA GLY A 231 -16.94 -16.46 -7.08
C GLY A 231 -17.26 -14.97 -7.29
N TYR A 232 -16.24 -14.14 -7.53
CA TYR A 232 -16.44 -12.72 -7.86
C TYR A 232 -17.25 -12.54 -9.15
N ALA A 233 -16.94 -13.31 -10.20
CA ALA A 233 -17.67 -13.27 -11.47
C ALA A 233 -19.12 -13.77 -11.35
N TRP A 234 -19.36 -14.75 -10.48
CA TRP A 234 -20.69 -15.31 -10.22
C TRP A 234 -21.55 -14.37 -9.37
N LEU A 235 -21.02 -13.86 -8.26
CA LEU A 235 -21.74 -13.01 -7.31
C LEU A 235 -22.04 -11.62 -7.87
N ARG A 236 -21.24 -11.14 -8.83
CA ARG A 236 -21.36 -9.81 -9.45
C ARG A 236 -21.62 -8.69 -8.42
N PRO A 237 -20.76 -8.56 -7.41
CA PRO A 237 -20.99 -7.63 -6.31
C PRO A 237 -21.16 -6.19 -6.82
N SER A 238 -22.19 -5.51 -6.32
CA SER A 238 -22.56 -4.15 -6.72
C SER A 238 -21.50 -3.14 -6.25
N GLY A 239 -20.61 -2.72 -7.14
CA GLY A 239 -19.68 -1.61 -6.87
C GLY A 239 -20.25 -0.26 -7.30
N ARG A 240 -21.11 0.37 -6.47
CA ARG A 240 -21.30 1.84 -6.34
C ARG A 240 -22.41 2.20 -5.35
N VAL A 241 -22.05 2.84 -4.24
CA VAL A 241 -22.83 4.00 -3.76
C VAL A 241 -22.16 5.21 -4.40
N SER A 242 -22.74 5.70 -5.49
CA SER A 242 -22.49 7.05 -5.95
C SER A 242 -22.97 8.02 -4.87
N GLY A 243 -22.05 8.52 -4.04
CA GLY A 243 -22.27 9.79 -3.33
C GLY A 243 -22.47 10.91 -4.35
N PRO A 244 -23.28 11.92 -4.03
CA PRO A 244 -24.08 12.65 -5.01
C PRO A 244 -23.20 13.28 -6.07
N SER A 245 -23.65 13.16 -7.32
CA SER A 245 -23.30 14.10 -8.37
C SER A 245 -23.41 15.49 -7.78
N THR A 246 -22.28 16.15 -7.56
CA THR A 246 -22.28 17.58 -7.29
C THR A 246 -22.94 18.19 -8.52
N HIS A 247 -24.17 18.65 -8.32
CA HIS A 247 -24.86 19.51 -9.25
C HIS A 247 -23.84 20.52 -9.77
N SER A 248 -23.66 20.51 -11.10
CA SER A 248 -23.21 21.66 -11.83
C SER A 248 -23.97 22.86 -11.26
N ARG A 249 -23.28 23.70 -10.48
CA ARG A 249 -23.79 25.01 -10.13
C ARG A 249 -24.16 25.68 -11.46
N PRO A 250 -25.40 26.14 -11.66
CA PRO A 250 -25.67 26.97 -12.81
C PRO A 250 -24.74 28.18 -12.71
N SER A 251 -23.96 28.40 -13.75
CA SER A 251 -23.15 29.60 -13.89
C SER A 251 -24.09 30.80 -13.81
N PHE A 252 -24.10 31.48 -12.68
CA PHE A 252 -24.68 32.80 -12.57
C PHE A 252 -23.76 33.71 -13.40
N ARG A 253 -24.08 33.85 -14.69
CA ARG A 253 -23.57 34.96 -15.50
C ARG A 253 -24.26 36.21 -14.97
N PRO A 254 -23.56 37.20 -14.40
CA PRO A 254 -24.17 38.51 -14.20
C PRO A 254 -24.55 39.07 -15.60
N PRO A 255 -25.73 39.68 -15.75
CA PRO A 255 -26.07 40.33 -17.00
C PRO A 255 -25.05 41.44 -17.27
N CYS A 256 -24.51 41.45 -18.48
CA CYS A 256 -23.72 42.56 -19.03
C CYS A 256 -24.54 43.84 -18.88
N SER A 257 -24.18 44.69 -17.92
CA SER A 257 -24.61 46.08 -17.91
C SER A 257 -23.99 46.77 -19.12
N CYS A 258 -24.86 47.13 -20.06
CA CYS A 258 -24.56 47.91 -21.23
C CYS A 258 -23.75 49.17 -20.87
N LEU A 259 -22.72 49.41 -21.67
CA LEU A 259 -21.95 50.64 -21.67
C LEU A 259 -22.87 51.86 -21.81
N CYS A 260 -22.82 52.76 -20.85
CA CYS A 260 -23.22 54.15 -21.05
C CYS A 260 -21.97 55.00 -21.24
N SER A 261 -21.75 55.47 -22.46
CA SER A 261 -21.07 56.73 -22.83
C SER A 261 -21.19 56.91 -24.35
N PRO A 262 -21.19 58.13 -24.91
CA PRO A 262 -21.78 59.40 -24.49
C PRO A 262 -22.79 59.90 -25.57
N PRO A 263 -23.29 61.15 -25.49
CA PRO A 263 -23.13 61.97 -26.69
C PRO A 263 -22.77 63.43 -26.37
N SER A 264 -21.69 63.89 -26.99
CA SER A 264 -21.53 65.24 -27.56
C SER A 264 -21.20 65.04 -29.05
N PRO A 265 -21.34 66.02 -29.96
CA PRO A 265 -21.65 67.44 -29.79
C PRO A 265 -22.75 67.95 -30.77
N SER A 266 -23.01 69.27 -30.76
CA SER A 266 -23.11 70.18 -31.93
C SER A 266 -24.11 71.36 -31.69
N PRO A 267 -24.15 72.43 -32.50
CA PRO A 267 -23.73 73.77 -32.07
C PRO A 267 -24.78 74.89 -32.31
N ALA A 268 -24.41 76.12 -31.92
CA ALA A 268 -25.02 77.43 -32.31
C ALA A 268 -26.40 77.73 -31.67
N SER A 269 -26.79 78.95 -31.29
CA SER A 269 -26.36 80.31 -31.65
C SER A 269 -26.91 81.35 -30.65
N TRP A 270 -26.08 82.36 -30.32
CA TRP A 270 -26.33 83.81 -30.18
C TRP A 270 -27.58 84.44 -29.52
N SER A 271 -27.30 85.65 -28.98
CA SER A 271 -28.14 86.70 -28.35
C SER A 271 -28.44 86.52 -26.85
N GLY A 272 -28.29 87.51 -25.97
CA GLY A 272 -27.90 88.91 -26.03
C GLY A 272 -28.24 89.59 -24.69
N ALA A 273 -27.73 90.82 -24.51
CA ALA A 273 -27.85 91.76 -23.38
C ALA A 273 -26.78 91.66 -22.28
#